data_AF-A0A090NEK1-F1
#
_entry.id   AF-A0A090NEK1-F1
#
_cell.length_a   1.000
_cell.length_b   1.000
_cell.length_c   1.000
_cell.angle_alpha   90.00
_cell.angle_beta   90.00
_cell.angle_gamma   90.00
#
_symmetry.space_group_name_H-M   'P 1'
#
loop_
_entity.id
_entity.type
_entity.pdbx_description
1 polymer ?
#
loop_
_entity_poly.entity_id
_entity_poly.type
_entity_poly.pdbx_seq_one_letter_code
_entity_poly.pdbx_strand_id
1 'polypeptide(L)'
;MAQVINTNSLSLITQNNINKNQSALSSSIERLSSGLRINSAKDDAAGQAIANRFTSNIKGLTQAARNANDGISVAQTTEGALSEINNNLQRIRELTVQATTGTNSDSDLDSI
;
A
#
# COMPACT_ATOMS: atom_id res chain seq x y z
N MET A 1 -32.98 -53.78 -31.93
CA MET A 1 -32.47 -53.12 -30.72
C MET A 1 -31.19 -53.83 -30.30
N ALA A 2 -30.04 -53.17 -30.38
CA ALA A 2 -28.76 -53.80 -30.04
C ALA A 2 -28.63 -53.89 -28.50
N GLN A 3 -28.98 -55.04 -27.93
CA GLN A 3 -28.63 -55.37 -26.54
C GLN A 3 -27.17 -55.84 -26.51
N VAL A 4 -26.27 -54.89 -26.28
CA VAL A 4 -24.84 -55.18 -26.07
C VAL A 4 -24.63 -55.37 -24.57
N ILE A 5 -24.47 -56.63 -24.14
CA ILE A 5 -24.33 -56.97 -22.70
C ILE A 5 -22.91 -56.67 -22.18
N ASN A 6 -21.90 -56.75 -23.04
CA ASN A 6 -20.49 -56.67 -22.63
C ASN A 6 -19.96 -55.23 -22.48
N THR A 7 -20.62 -54.23 -23.07
CA THR A 7 -20.24 -52.82 -22.93
C THR A 7 -21.50 -51.95 -22.92
N ASN A 8 -21.86 -51.48 -21.73
CA ASN A 8 -23.02 -50.62 -21.55
C ASN A 8 -22.65 -49.15 -21.87
N SER A 9 -22.81 -48.77 -23.13
CA SER A 9 -22.52 -47.42 -23.61
C SER A 9 -23.31 -46.32 -22.87
N LEU A 10 -24.57 -46.59 -22.49
CA LEU A 10 -25.39 -45.63 -21.74
C LEU A 10 -24.85 -45.38 -20.33
N SER A 11 -24.35 -46.43 -19.66
CA SER A 11 -23.69 -46.32 -18.35
C SER A 11 -22.38 -45.53 -18.45
N LEU A 12 -21.57 -45.78 -19.48
CA LEU A 12 -20.33 -45.03 -19.75
C LEU A 12 -20.58 -43.53 -20.00
N ILE A 13 -21.63 -43.20 -20.77
CA ILE A 13 -22.01 -41.79 -21.02
C ILE A 13 -22.47 -41.12 -19.73
N THR A 14 -23.30 -41.81 -18.94
CA THR A 14 -23.77 -41.33 -17.63
C THR A 14 -22.60 -41.09 -16.68
N GLN A 15 -21.64 -42.03 -16.60
CA GLN A 15 -20.44 -41.89 -15.77
C GLN A 15 -19.56 -40.71 -16.21
N ASN A 16 -19.40 -40.50 -17.52
CA ASN A 16 -18.67 -39.34 -18.04
C ASN A 16 -19.35 -38.01 -17.68
N ASN A 17 -20.68 -37.95 -17.71
CA ASN A 17 -21.42 -36.77 -17.28
C ASN A 17 -21.30 -36.52 -15.77
N ILE A 18 -21.32 -37.58 -14.95
CA ILE A 18 -21.08 -37.48 -13.50
C ILE A 18 -19.67 -36.92 -13.23
N ASN A 19 -18.65 -37.44 -13.92
CA ASN A 19 -17.26 -36.97 -13.75
C ASN A 19 -17.09 -35.48 -14.12
N LYS A 20 -17.78 -35.02 -15.17
CA LYS A 20 -17.82 -33.59 -15.55
C LYS A 20 -18.48 -32.75 -14.46
N ASN A 21 -19.62 -33.18 -13.94
CA ASN A 21 -20.34 -32.47 -12.87
C ASN A 21 -19.51 -32.43 -11.58
N GLN A 22 -18.82 -33.52 -11.23
CA GLN A 22 -17.96 -33.56 -10.06
C GLN A 22 -16.78 -32.59 -10.19
N SER A 23 -16.18 -32.50 -11.38
CA SER A 23 -15.09 -31.53 -11.64
C SER A 23 -15.57 -30.08 -11.53
N ALA A 24 -16.76 -29.77 -12.07
CA ALA A 24 -17.37 -28.43 -11.97
C ALA A 24 -17.74 -28.08 -10.52
N LEU A 25 -18.24 -29.04 -9.75
CA LEU A 25 -18.52 -28.87 -8.32
C LEU A 25 -17.24 -28.59 -7.54
N SER A 26 -16.16 -29.35 -7.76
CA SER A 26 -14.86 -29.11 -7.10
C SER A 26 -14.33 -27.70 -7.35
N SER A 27 -14.39 -27.21 -8.60
CA SER A 27 -13.98 -25.83 -8.92
C SER A 27 -14.87 -24.77 -8.26
N SER A 28 -16.17 -25.04 -8.16
CA SER A 28 -17.11 -24.15 -7.47
C SER A 28 -16.84 -24.08 -5.97
N ILE A 29 -16.52 -25.22 -5.34
CA ILE A 29 -16.14 -25.29 -3.92
C ILE A 29 -14.81 -24.57 -3.68
N GLU A 30 -13.83 -24.70 -4.59
CA GLU A 30 -12.55 -23.98 -4.49
C GLU A 30 -12.74 -22.47 -4.54
N ARG A 31 -13.56 -21.96 -5.46
CA ARG A 31 -13.92 -20.54 -5.55
C ARG A 31 -14.69 -20.06 -4.32
N LEU A 32 -15.60 -20.87 -3.79
CA LEU A 32 -16.34 -20.54 -2.58
C LEU A 32 -15.42 -20.48 -1.35
N SER A 33 -14.51 -21.45 -1.21
CA SER A 33 -13.60 -21.55 -0.06
C SER A 33 -12.52 -20.46 -0.08
N SER A 34 -12.04 -20.07 -1.25
CA SER A 34 -11.06 -19.00 -1.41
C SER A 34 -11.69 -17.60 -1.37
N GLY A 35 -12.97 -17.49 -1.73
CA GLY A 35 -13.63 -16.21 -2.00
C GLY A 35 -13.12 -15.52 -3.27
N LEU A 36 -12.20 -16.14 -4.02
CA LEU A 36 -11.60 -15.59 -5.23
C LEU A 36 -12.21 -16.26 -6.46
N ARG A 37 -12.59 -15.45 -7.44
CA ARG A 37 -13.09 -15.97 -8.73
C ARG A 37 -11.98 -16.60 -9.57
N ILE A 38 -10.77 -16.06 -9.47
CA ILE A 38 -9.56 -16.52 -10.17
C ILE A 38 -8.62 -17.08 -9.09
N ASN A 39 -8.49 -18.41 -9.04
CA ASN A 39 -7.60 -19.08 -8.09
C ASN A 39 -6.28 -19.48 -8.73
N SER A 40 -6.30 -19.82 -10.02
CA SER A 40 -5.13 -20.21 -10.78
C SER A 40 -5.03 -19.47 -12.12
N ALA A 41 -3.80 -19.36 -12.65
CA ALA A 41 -3.58 -18.83 -13.99
C ALA A 41 -4.20 -19.71 -15.10
N LYS A 42 -4.62 -20.94 -14.77
CA LYS A 42 -5.38 -21.82 -15.67
C LYS A 42 -6.82 -21.34 -15.85
N ASP A 43 -7.41 -20.70 -14.83
CA ASP A 43 -8.78 -20.21 -14.87
C ASP A 43 -8.92 -18.93 -15.70
N ASP A 44 -7.95 -18.01 -15.55
CA ASP A 44 -7.85 -16.77 -16.33
C ASP A 44 -6.44 -16.17 -16.20
N ALA A 45 -5.55 -16.45 -17.16
CA ALA A 45 -4.18 -15.97 -17.14
C ALA A 45 -4.08 -14.43 -17.24
N ALA A 46 -4.96 -13.80 -18.02
CA ALA A 46 -4.97 -12.35 -18.21
C ALA A 46 -5.51 -11.65 -16.95
N GLY A 47 -6.60 -12.16 -16.39
CA GLY A 47 -7.17 -11.67 -15.13
C GLY A 47 -6.19 -11.81 -13.97
N GLN A 48 -5.47 -12.95 -13.88
CA GLN A 48 -4.45 -13.14 -12.85
C GLN A 48 -3.25 -12.19 -13.03
N ALA A 49 -2.80 -11.96 -14.26
CA ALA A 49 -1.72 -11.01 -14.53
C ALA A 49 -2.10 -9.57 -14.15
N ILE A 50 -3.32 -9.15 -14.48
CA ILE A 50 -3.84 -7.83 -14.11
C ILE A 50 -4.00 -7.73 -12.58
N ALA A 51 -4.54 -8.75 -11.92
CA ALA A 51 -4.68 -8.79 -10.47
C ALA A 51 -3.31 -8.67 -9.78
N ASN A 52 -2.31 -9.43 -10.22
CA ASN A 52 -0.95 -9.33 -9.69
C ASN A 52 -0.35 -7.93 -9.89
N ARG A 53 -0.54 -7.33 -11.08
CA ARG A 53 -0.08 -5.97 -11.35
C ARG A 53 -0.74 -4.95 -10.41
N PHE A 54 -2.05 -5.07 -10.18
CA PHE A 54 -2.74 -4.21 -9.23
C PHE A 54 -2.30 -4.45 -7.79
N THR A 55 -2.10 -5.69 -7.35
CA THR A 55 -1.55 -5.99 -6.02
C THR A 55 -0.17 -5.38 -5.83
N SER A 56 0.71 -5.47 -6.83
CA SER A 56 2.03 -4.83 -6.79
C SER A 56 1.93 -3.32 -6.73
N ASN A 57 1.06 -2.71 -7.55
CA ASN A 57 0.80 -1.27 -7.51
C ASN A 57 0.24 -0.83 -6.16
N ILE A 58 -0.71 -1.55 -5.58
CA ILE A 58 -1.29 -1.25 -4.27
C ILE A 58 -0.19 -1.27 -3.21
N LYS A 59 0.62 -2.32 -3.16
CA LYS A 59 1.76 -2.42 -2.22
C LYS A 59 2.75 -1.26 -2.41
N GLY A 60 3.06 -0.93 -3.66
CA GLY A 60 3.91 0.22 -4.01
C GLY A 60 3.32 1.55 -3.54
N LEU A 61 2.02 1.78 -3.77
CA LEU A 61 1.31 2.98 -3.35
C LEU A 61 1.20 3.08 -1.83
N THR A 62 1.00 1.96 -1.11
CA THR A 62 1.02 1.95 0.36
C THR A 62 2.40 2.35 0.89
N GLN A 63 3.49 1.88 0.27
CA GLN A 63 4.82 2.34 0.63
C GLN A 63 5.04 3.82 0.27
N ALA A 64 4.62 4.25 -0.91
CA ALA A 64 4.74 5.64 -1.33
C ALA A 64 3.98 6.59 -0.38
N ALA A 65 2.80 6.18 0.09
CA ALA A 65 2.04 6.92 1.09
C ALA A 65 2.80 7.03 2.42
N ARG A 66 3.44 5.94 2.88
CA ARG A 66 4.32 6.01 4.07
C ARG A 66 5.49 6.97 3.87
N ASN A 67 6.19 6.86 2.75
CA ASN A 67 7.30 7.75 2.42
C ASN A 67 6.87 9.23 2.34
N ALA A 68 5.66 9.50 1.83
CA ALA A 68 5.11 10.85 1.79
C ALA A 68 4.84 11.39 3.20
N ASN A 69 4.31 10.56 4.11
CA ASN A 69 4.14 10.93 5.52
C ASN A 69 5.49 11.20 6.20
N ASP A 70 6.50 10.37 5.94
CA ASP A 70 7.86 10.61 6.46
C ASP A 70 8.41 11.96 5.97
N GLY A 71 8.21 12.29 4.69
CA GLY A 71 8.56 13.59 4.12
C GLY A 71 7.85 14.76 4.81
N ILE A 72 6.56 14.60 5.13
CA ILE A 72 5.80 15.59 5.90
C ILE A 72 6.38 15.74 7.31
N SER A 73 6.69 14.64 7.99
CA SER A 73 7.26 14.68 9.34
C SER A 73 8.62 15.38 9.38
N VAL A 74 9.47 15.16 8.37
CA VAL A 74 10.75 15.88 8.24
C VAL A 74 10.52 17.37 7.99
N ALA A 75 9.59 17.72 7.11
CA ALA A 75 9.24 19.11 6.84
C ALA A 75 8.73 19.82 8.10
N GLN A 76 7.84 19.19 8.87
CA GLN A 76 7.32 19.73 10.13
C GLN A 76 8.42 19.88 11.20
N THR A 77 9.32 18.90 11.32
CA THR A 77 10.46 18.99 12.24
C THR A 77 11.39 20.15 11.86
N THR A 78 11.61 20.33 10.56
CA THR A 78 12.42 21.43 10.02
C THR A 78 11.74 22.78 10.26
N GLU A 79 10.43 22.87 10.05
CA GLU A 79 9.64 24.07 10.31
C GLU A 79 9.68 24.48 11.79
N GLY A 80 9.56 23.52 12.71
CA GLY A 80 9.73 23.76 14.14
C GLY A 80 11.12 24.31 14.49
N ALA A 81 12.18 23.72 13.93
CA ALA A 81 13.54 24.20 14.13
C ALA A 81 13.75 25.62 13.54
N LEU A 82 13.18 25.90 12.36
CA LEU A 82 13.24 27.22 11.75
C LEU A 82 12.46 28.27 12.54
N SER A 83 11.35 27.89 13.19
CA SER A 83 10.61 28.77 14.10
C SER A 83 11.48 29.20 15.28
N GLU A 84 12.21 28.27 15.90
CA GLU A 84 13.13 28.59 16.99
C GLU A 84 14.29 29.49 16.52
N ILE A 85 14.86 29.21 15.35
CA ILE A 85 15.87 30.08 14.73
C ILE A 85 15.30 31.49 14.51
N ASN A 86 14.06 31.60 14.05
CA ASN A 86 13.41 32.89 13.83
C ASN A 86 13.26 33.67 15.15
N ASN A 87 12.80 33.02 16.22
CA ASN A 87 12.70 33.63 17.55
C ASN A 87 14.06 34.12 18.06
N ASN A 88 15.10 33.30 17.90
CA ASN A 88 16.47 33.68 18.27
C ASN A 88 16.98 34.89 17.48
N LEU A 89 16.72 34.93 16.17
CA LEU A 89 17.10 36.07 15.32
C LEU A 89 16.35 37.35 15.69
N GLN A 90 15.06 37.26 16.05
CA GLN A 90 14.31 38.41 16.57
C GLN A 90 14.94 38.92 17.87
N ARG A 91 15.31 38.02 18.79
CA ARG A 91 15.99 38.40 20.03
C ARG A 91 17.35 39.05 19.79
N ILE A 92 18.16 38.50 18.88
CA ILE A 92 19.46 39.08 18.49
C ILE A 92 19.25 40.49 17.91
N ARG A 93 18.20 40.69 17.10
CA ARG A 93 17.88 42.00 16.53
C ARG A 93 17.54 43.03 17.61
N GLU A 94 16.73 42.65 18.60
CA GLU A 94 16.42 43.50 19.76
C GLU A 94 17.70 43.89 20.52
N LEU A 95 18.53 42.89 20.83
CA LEU A 95 19.80 43.08 21.52
C LEU A 95 20.76 44.00 20.73
N THR A 96 20.82 43.84 19.41
CA THR A 96 21.64 44.71 18.54
C THR A 96 21.16 46.17 18.58
N VAL A 97 19.85 46.40 18.51
CA VAL A 97 19.27 47.75 18.62
C VAL A 97 19.54 48.33 20.01
N GLN A 98 19.40 47.52 21.06
CA GLN A 98 19.72 47.92 22.43
C GLN A 98 21.19 48.33 22.55
N ALA A 99 22.13 47.52 22.06
CA ALA A 99 23.57 47.80 22.07
C ALA A 99 23.94 49.11 21.35
N THR A 100 23.19 49.49 20.32
CA THR A 100 23.44 50.73 19.56
C THR A 100 22.99 52.00 20.31
N THR A 101 22.29 51.86 21.44
CA THR A 101 21.86 52.99 22.26
C THR A 101 23.03 53.51 23.11
N GLY A 102 23.43 54.77 22.91
CA GLY A 102 24.65 55.36 23.48
C GLY A 102 24.67 55.58 25.00
N THR A 103 23.71 55.05 25.75
CA THR A 103 23.64 55.13 27.22
C THR A 103 24.14 53.87 27.93
N ASN A 104 24.44 52.79 27.19
CA ASN A 104 24.94 51.54 27.77
C ASN A 104 26.42 51.67 28.12
N SER A 105 26.83 51.10 29.26
CA SER A 105 28.23 50.99 29.63
C SER A 105 28.94 49.87 28.87
N ASP A 106 30.28 49.87 28.83
CA ASP A 106 31.05 48.79 28.18
C ASP A 106 30.75 47.41 28.80
N SER A 107 30.50 47.34 30.11
CA SER A 107 30.07 46.10 30.78
C SER A 107 28.67 45.62 30.36
N ASP A 108 27.76 46.56 30.03
CA ASP A 108 26.44 46.20 29.51
C ASP A 108 26.56 45.69 28.07
N LEU A 109 27.45 46.28 27.26
CA LEU A 109 27.71 45.85 25.89
C LEU A 109 28.37 44.47 25.82
N ASP A 110 29.30 44.14 26.73
CA ASP A 110 29.91 42.81 26.83
C ASP A 110 28.91 41.71 27.24
N SER A 111 27.83 42.09 27.93
CA SER A 111 26.79 41.18 28.39
C SER A 111 25.68 40.93 27.36
N ILE A 112 25.62 41.76 26.30
CA ILE A 112 24.63 41.73 25.21
C ILE A 112 25.14 40.87 24.04
#